data_AF-A0A132EHB5-F1
#
_entry.id   AF-A0A132EHB5-F1
#
_cell.length_a   1.000
_cell.length_b   1.000
_cell.length_c   1.000
_cell.angle_alpha   90.00
_cell.angle_beta   90.00
_cell.angle_gamma   90.00
#
_symmetry.space_group_name_H-M   'P 1'
#
loop_
_entity.id
_entity.type
_entity.pdbx_description
1 polymer ?
#
loop_
_entity_poly.entity_id
_entity_poly.type
_entity_poly.pdbx_seq_one_letter_code
_entity_poly.pdbx_strand_id
1 'polypeptide(L)'
;MVDTAERFNCHGSQHVLHAAIGAGTKSIRSGCHGGGCGICKIRVLHGSYASGPMSQAHVSPAVGEGCDVLACRIYPLSNLVVELLGKSKERCTSKSS
;
A
#
# COMPACT_ATOMS: atom_id res chain seq x y z
N MET A 1 0.99 25.54 -3.23
CA MET A 1 1.30 24.29 -2.52
C MET A 1 0.85 23.16 -3.42
N VAL A 2 1.78 22.35 -3.95
CA VAL A 2 1.41 21.19 -4.78
C VAL A 2 1.42 19.97 -3.88
N ASP A 3 0.22 19.49 -3.57
CA ASP A 3 0.06 18.14 -3.04
C ASP A 3 0.34 17.21 -4.22
N THR A 4 1.57 16.69 -4.32
CA THR A 4 1.99 15.87 -5.46
C THR A 4 1.35 14.51 -5.37
N ALA A 5 0.10 14.40 -5.83
CA ALA A 5 -0.54 13.13 -6.09
C ALA A 5 0.20 12.41 -7.22
N GLU A 6 1.07 11.46 -6.89
CA GLU A 6 1.72 10.59 -7.87
C GLU A 6 0.67 9.67 -8.51
N ARG A 7 0.64 9.67 -9.85
CA ARG A 7 -0.24 8.80 -10.64
C ARG A 7 0.62 7.85 -11.44
N PHE A 8 0.32 6.57 -11.33
CA PHE A 8 1.02 5.52 -12.06
C PHE A 8 0.01 4.54 -12.64
N ASN A 9 0.34 3.99 -13.80
CA ASN A 9 -0.49 2.96 -14.42
C ASN A 9 -0.26 1.62 -13.73
N CYS A 10 -1.35 1.01 -13.27
CA CYS A 10 -1.36 -0.35 -12.76
C CYS A 10 -2.07 -1.26 -13.75
N HIS A 11 -1.40 -2.34 -14.17
CA HIS A 11 -2.07 -3.41 -14.91
C HIS A 11 -2.86 -4.30 -13.93
N GLY A 12 -4.05 -4.77 -14.29
CA GLY A 12 -4.86 -5.64 -13.42
C GLY A 12 -4.18 -6.97 -13.05
N SER A 13 -3.15 -7.38 -13.80
CA SER A 13 -2.35 -8.59 -13.55
C SER A 13 -1.30 -8.44 -12.44
N GLN A 14 -1.07 -7.23 -11.93
CA GLN A 14 -0.05 -6.95 -10.92
C GLN A 14 -0.65 -6.20 -9.73
N HIS A 15 -0.08 -6.42 -8.55
CA HIS A 15 -0.51 -5.73 -7.34
C HIS A 15 0.00 -4.28 -7.32
N VAL A 16 -0.70 -3.39 -6.60
CA VAL A 16 -0.43 -1.95 -6.57
C VAL A 16 1.04 -1.64 -6.22
N LEU A 17 1.63 -2.38 -5.29
CA LEU A 17 3.05 -2.22 -4.94
C LEU A 17 3.99 -2.45 -6.14
N HIS A 18 3.70 -3.44 -7.00
CA HIS A 18 4.55 -3.75 -8.16
C HIS A 18 4.48 -2.61 -9.18
N ALA A 19 3.27 -2.12 -9.44
CA ALA A 19 3.04 -1.03 -10.36
C ALA A 19 3.70 0.27 -9.89
N ALA A 20 3.64 0.57 -8.58
CA ALA A 20 4.34 1.71 -8.00
C ALA A 20 5.87 1.59 -8.19
N ILE A 21 6.45 0.41 -7.92
CA ILE A 21 7.88 0.17 -8.13
C ILE A 21 8.25 0.32 -9.62
N GLY A 22 7.46 -0.28 -10.52
CA GLY A 22 7.67 -0.20 -11.96
C GLY A 22 7.55 1.21 -12.51
N ALA A 23 6.70 2.05 -11.90
CA ALA A 23 6.58 3.47 -12.22
C ALA A 23 7.69 4.34 -11.63
N GLY A 24 8.57 3.77 -10.78
CA GLY A 24 9.63 4.51 -10.09
C GLY A 24 9.12 5.31 -8.88
N THR A 25 7.87 5.10 -8.47
CA THR A 25 7.24 5.73 -7.32
C THR A 25 7.80 5.14 -6.02
N LYS A 26 8.51 5.97 -5.26
CA LYS A 26 9.05 5.60 -3.93
C LYS A 26 8.08 5.90 -2.78
N SER A 27 6.88 6.34 -3.11
CA SER A 27 5.83 6.67 -2.14
C SER A 27 5.39 5.45 -1.33
N ILE A 28 5.26 4.27 -1.95
CA ILE A 28 4.93 3.03 -1.24
C ILE A 28 6.22 2.30 -0.86
N ARG A 29 6.44 2.06 0.43
CA ARG A 29 7.58 1.26 0.89
C ARG A 29 7.35 -0.23 0.64
N SER A 30 8.28 -0.85 -0.08
CA SER A 30 8.34 -2.31 -0.28
C SER A 30 8.98 -3.00 0.91
N GLY A 31 8.43 -4.14 1.32
CA GLY A 31 8.90 -4.92 2.48
C GLY A 31 8.97 -6.41 2.21
N CYS A 32 8.38 -7.20 3.10
CA CYS A 32 8.34 -8.66 3.04
C CYS A 32 7.62 -9.27 1.82
N HIS A 33 6.80 -8.50 1.10
CA HIS A 33 5.94 -8.94 -0.03
C HIS A 33 4.92 -10.05 0.30
N GLY A 34 4.94 -10.61 1.51
CA GLY A 34 4.05 -11.69 1.95
C GLY A 34 2.76 -11.25 2.66
N GLY A 35 2.54 -9.95 2.88
CA GLY A 35 1.35 -9.45 3.60
C GLY A 35 1.41 -9.55 5.13
N GLY A 36 2.60 -9.82 5.70
CA GLY A 36 2.80 -9.95 7.16
C GLY A 36 3.49 -8.76 7.85
N CYS A 37 4.26 -7.94 7.12
CA CYS A 37 5.07 -6.86 7.71
C CYS A 37 4.31 -5.53 7.90
N GLY A 38 3.21 -5.32 7.15
CA GLY A 38 2.37 -4.14 7.29
C GLY A 38 3.01 -2.79 6.90
N ILE A 39 4.21 -2.77 6.30
CA ILE A 39 4.88 -1.51 5.93
C ILE A 39 4.38 -0.90 4.62
N CYS A 40 3.75 -1.72 3.77
CA CYS A 40 3.10 -1.32 2.54
C CYS A 40 1.60 -1.00 2.78
N LYS A 41 1.26 -0.60 4.01
CA LYS A 41 -0.11 -0.25 4.38
C LYS A 41 -0.51 1.05 3.71
N ILE A 42 -1.67 1.03 3.08
CA ILE A 42 -2.28 2.16 2.40
C ILE A 42 -3.78 2.15 2.70
N ARG A 43 -4.41 3.31 2.61
CA ARG A 43 -5.85 3.46 2.74
C ARG A 43 -6.45 3.70 1.37
N VAL A 44 -7.47 2.96 0.99
CA VAL A 44 -8.16 3.24 -0.27
C VAL A 44 -9.14 4.37 -0.02
N LEU A 45 -8.97 5.51 -0.66
CA LEU A 45 -9.89 6.65 -0.57
C LEU A 45 -11.03 6.50 -1.56
N HIS A 46 -10.73 6.02 -2.77
CA HIS A 46 -11.74 5.88 -3.82
C HIS A 46 -11.41 4.75 -4.80
N GLY A 47 -12.44 4.14 -5.36
CA GLY A 47 -12.34 3.14 -6.44
C GLY A 47 -12.36 1.69 -5.98
N SER A 48 -12.42 0.78 -6.95
CA SER A 48 -12.61 -0.66 -6.70
C SER A 48 -11.32 -1.47 -6.86
N TYR A 49 -11.10 -2.40 -5.94
CA TYR A 49 -9.94 -3.26 -5.91
C TYR A 49 -10.31 -4.66 -5.42
N ALA A 50 -9.55 -5.65 -5.89
CA ALA A 50 -9.58 -7.00 -5.34
C ALA A 50 -8.46 -7.13 -4.31
N SER A 51 -8.75 -7.84 -3.22
CA SER A 51 -7.83 -8.00 -2.09
C SER A 51 -7.64 -9.50 -1.84
N GLY A 52 -6.40 -9.98 -1.90
CA GLY A 52 -6.09 -11.38 -1.57
C GLY A 52 -6.13 -11.65 -0.05
N PRO A 53 -5.89 -12.89 0.41
CA PRO A 53 -5.78 -13.19 1.84
C PRO A 53 -4.62 -12.42 2.46
N MET A 54 -4.90 -11.73 3.58
CA MET A 54 -3.94 -10.89 4.31
C MET A 54 -4.10 -11.06 5.82
N SER A 55 -3.09 -10.65 6.58
CA SER A 55 -3.16 -10.62 8.04
C SER A 55 -4.12 -9.53 8.51
N GLN A 56 -5.22 -9.94 9.15
CA GLN A 56 -6.22 -9.05 9.77
C GLN A 56 -5.63 -8.14 10.86
N ALA A 57 -4.41 -8.41 11.34
CA ALA A 57 -3.71 -7.54 12.29
C ALA A 57 -3.37 -6.16 11.72
N HIS A 58 -3.34 -6.01 10.38
CA HIS A 58 -2.92 -4.77 9.73
C HIS A 58 -3.92 -4.22 8.72
N VAL A 59 -4.95 -4.99 8.37
CA VAL A 59 -5.98 -4.58 7.41
C VAL A 59 -7.33 -4.48 8.09
N SER A 60 -8.21 -3.66 7.53
CA SER A 60 -9.60 -3.64 7.96
C SER A 60 -10.27 -4.99 7.67
N PRO A 61 -11.23 -5.43 8.49
CA PRO A 61 -11.99 -6.66 8.24
C PRO A 61 -12.89 -6.53 7.00
N ALA A 62 -13.21 -5.30 6.60
CA ALA A 62 -13.91 -4.99 5.38
C ALA A 62 -12.95 -4.56 4.26
N VAL A 63 -13.38 -4.77 3.03
CA VAL A 63 -12.67 -4.38 1.81
C VAL A 63 -13.52 -3.34 1.09
N GLY A 64 -12.96 -2.17 0.78
CA GLY A 64 -13.69 -1.08 0.14
C GLY A 64 -13.05 0.28 0.37
N GLU A 65 -13.81 1.31 0.04
CA GLU A 65 -13.42 2.70 0.25
C GLU A 65 -13.32 3.02 1.75
N GLY A 66 -12.34 3.83 2.13
CA GLY A 66 -12.00 4.12 3.51
C GLY A 66 -11.37 2.96 4.29
N CYS A 67 -11.06 1.82 3.66
CA CYS A 67 -10.45 0.67 4.34
C CYS A 67 -8.92 0.67 4.25
N ASP A 68 -8.28 0.19 5.32
CA ASP A 68 -6.84 0.05 5.40
C ASP A 68 -6.42 -1.32 4.85
N VAL A 69 -5.52 -1.34 3.87
CA VAL A 69 -5.12 -2.54 3.15
C VAL A 69 -3.62 -2.54 2.84
N LEU A 70 -3.09 -3.68 2.37
CA LEU A 70 -1.68 -3.80 2.01
C LEU A 70 -1.48 -3.74 0.49
N ALA A 71 -0.68 -2.78 0.04
CA ALA A 71 -0.39 -2.57 -1.39
C ALA A 71 0.19 -3.81 -2.10
N CYS A 72 0.83 -4.73 -1.36
CA CYS A 72 1.39 -5.96 -1.92
C CYS A 72 0.36 -7.07 -2.19
N ARG A 73 -0.88 -6.91 -1.71
CA ARG A 73 -1.95 -7.93 -1.83
C ARG A 73 -3.25 -7.37 -2.41
N ILE A 74 -3.26 -6.13 -2.86
CA ILE A 74 -4.39 -5.53 -3.56
C ILE A 74 -4.12 -5.40 -5.05
N TYR A 75 -5.16 -5.61 -5.84
CA TYR A 75 -5.17 -5.55 -7.29
C TYR A 75 -6.19 -4.51 -7.72
N PRO A 76 -5.78 -3.47 -8.47
CA PRO A 76 -6.72 -2.48 -8.97
C PRO A 76 -7.65 -3.10 -10.00
N LEU A 77 -8.96 -2.98 -9.77
CA LEU A 77 -9.99 -3.32 -10.76
C LEU A 77 -10.42 -2.08 -11.55
N SER A 78 -10.14 -0.89 -11.03
CA SER A 78 -10.46 0.40 -11.62
C SER A 78 -9.45 1.44 -11.13
N ASN A 79 -9.64 2.71 -11.52
CA ASN A 79 -8.85 3.82 -11.02
C ASN A 79 -8.96 3.89 -9.50
N LEU A 80 -7.85 3.60 -8.80
CA LEU A 80 -7.77 3.68 -7.35
C LEU A 80 -7.12 4.98 -6.92
N VAL A 81 -7.72 5.60 -5.92
CA VAL A 81 -7.11 6.68 -5.15
C VAL A 81 -6.76 6.11 -3.79
N VAL A 82 -5.48 6.14 -3.45
CA VAL A 82 -4.98 5.57 -2.19
C VAL A 82 -4.14 6.59 -1.44
N GLU A 83 -4.26 6.58 -0.12
CA GLU A 83 -3.47 7.39 0.79
C GLU A 83 -2.41 6.51 1.46
N LEU A 84 -1.21 7.05 1.59
CA LEU A 84 -0.10 6.35 2.21
C LEU A 84 -0.20 6.49 3.71
N LEU A 85 -0.51 5.38 4.38
CA LEU A 85 -0.44 5.29 5.84
C LEU A 85 1.01 5.04 6.23
N GLY A 86 1.86 6.04 6.01
CA GLY A 86 3.26 6.02 6.42
C GLY A 86 3.32 5.73 7.91
N LYS A 87 3.95 4.62 8.30
CA LYS A 87 4.24 4.37 9.72
C LYS A 87 5.04 5.55 10.27
N SER A 88 4.37 6.32 11.12
CA SER A 88 4.95 7.30 12.01
C SER A 88 5.94 6.60 12.93
N LYS A 89 7.23 6.76 12.63
CA LYS A 89 8.37 6.84 13.56
C LYS A 89 8.34 5.94 14.81
N GLU A 90 9.13 4.88 14.76
CA GLU A 90 10.00 4.55 15.91
C GLU A 90 11.43 4.29 15.44
N ARG A 91 12.32 5.06 16.07
CA ARG A 91 13.77 4.99 15.95
C ARG A 91 14.24 3.64 16.47
N CYS A 92 15.06 2.92 15.72
CA CYS A 92 16.09 2.10 16.36
C CYS A 92 17.22 3.03 16.80
N THR A 93 17.00 3.72 17.91
CA THR A 93 18.07 4.07 18.83
C THR A 93 18.43 2.82 19.61
N SER A 94 19.43 2.06 19.12
CA SER A 94 20.38 1.29 19.96
C SER A 94 21.46 0.62 19.09
N LYS A 95 22.61 1.30 19.08
CA LYS A 95 24.01 0.88 18.90
C LYS A 95 24.35 -0.57 19.32
N SER A 96 25.18 -1.27 18.52
CA SER A 96 26.29 -2.20 18.87
C SER A 96 26.77 -2.91 17.59
N SER A 97 28.05 -3.10 17.24
CA SER A 97 29.34 -2.94 17.92
C SER A 97 30.44 -2.64 16.90
#